data_AF-A0A660XJK7-F1
#
_entry.id   AF-A0A660XJK7-F1
#
_cell.length_a   1.000
_cell.length_b   1.000
_cell.length_c   1.000
_cell.angle_alpha   90.00
_cell.angle_beta   90.00
_cell.angle_gamma   90.00
#
_symmetry.space_group_name_H-M   'P 1'
#
loop_
_entity.id
_entity.type
_entity.pdbx_description
1 polymer ?
#
loop_
_entity_poly.entity_id
_entity_poly.type
_entity_poly.pdbx_seq_one_letter_code
_entity_poly.pdbx_strand_id
1 'polypeptide(L)'
;KYGGGGIFNLCSCCYIHDDEKEQSWWPNYVFVHEFGHAFAGLADEYYSSAVAYNEFYPPGVEPWEPNITALLDPENLKWKKLVEPDIPIPTPWNKEKYDKIPRSQSKDKEALLHKQEYWGKVGAFKGAGYASEGLYRPYLDCRMFSKSLTGFCPVCSDAIVKMIRFYSE
;
A
#
# COMPACT_ATOMS: atom_id res chain seq x y z
N LYS A 1 15.25 -8.30 17.30
CA LYS A 1 13.92 -8.90 17.03
C LYS A 1 13.21 -8.04 15.98
N TYR A 2 12.40 -8.62 15.09
CA TYR A 2 11.64 -7.87 14.07
C TYR A 2 10.57 -6.99 14.73
N GLY A 3 10.47 -5.73 14.33
CA GLY A 3 9.42 -4.81 14.79
C GLY A 3 9.67 -3.36 14.37
N GLY A 4 8.61 -2.60 14.19
CA GLY A 4 8.65 -1.19 13.82
C GLY A 4 7.26 -0.57 13.90
N GLY A 5 7.19 0.74 13.69
CA GLY A 5 5.94 1.48 13.60
C GLY A 5 6.20 2.94 13.21
N GLY A 6 5.34 3.51 12.37
CA GLY A 6 5.32 4.91 12.00
C GLY A 6 3.95 5.53 12.24
N ILE A 7 3.92 6.71 12.86
CA ILE A 7 2.70 7.49 13.08
C ILE A 7 2.94 8.89 12.51
N PHE A 8 2.02 9.34 11.65
CA PHE A 8 2.12 10.60 10.93
C PHE A 8 2.41 11.78 11.87
N ASN A 9 3.47 12.55 11.57
CA ASN A 9 3.96 13.70 12.34
C ASN A 9 4.24 13.43 13.83
N LEU A 10 4.44 12.17 14.23
CA LEU A 10 4.77 11.81 15.62
C LEU A 10 6.13 11.15 15.72
N CYS A 11 6.28 9.93 15.21
CA CYS A 11 7.54 9.19 15.26
C CYS A 11 7.60 8.07 14.22
N SER A 12 8.82 7.63 13.90
CA SER A 12 9.10 6.41 13.16
C SER A 12 10.14 5.61 13.93
N CYS A 13 9.81 4.38 14.28
CA CYS A 13 10.66 3.46 15.01
C CYS A 13 10.88 2.21 14.17
N CYS A 14 12.12 1.78 14.02
CA CYS A 14 12.44 0.52 13.35
C CYS A 14 13.49 -0.25 14.14
N TYR A 15 13.37 -1.57 14.13
CA TYR A 15 14.45 -2.42 14.62
C TYR A 15 15.69 -2.31 13.73
N ILE A 16 16.85 -2.40 14.36
CA ILE A 16 18.13 -2.67 13.71
C ILE A 16 18.56 -4.09 14.05
N HIS A 17 19.39 -4.69 13.20
CA HIS A 17 19.97 -6.01 13.42
C HIS A 17 21.35 -6.07 12.77
N ASP A 18 22.24 -6.85 13.39
CA ASP A 18 23.70 -6.84 13.14
C ASP A 18 24.25 -8.21 12.69
N ASP A 19 23.41 -9.21 12.35
CA ASP A 19 23.99 -10.46 11.81
C ASP A 19 24.48 -10.23 10.38
N GLU A 20 25.79 -10.35 10.24
CA GLU A 20 26.59 -10.47 9.01
C GLU A 20 26.21 -11.64 8.09
N LYS A 21 25.17 -12.43 8.43
CA LYS A 21 24.60 -13.41 7.50
C LYS A 21 23.82 -12.66 6.42
N GLU A 22 24.58 -12.28 5.39
CA GLU A 22 24.17 -11.86 4.05
C GLU A 22 22.66 -11.63 3.85
N GLN A 23 22.29 -10.40 3.46
CA GLN A 23 21.05 -10.09 2.73
C GLN A 23 19.75 -9.88 3.54
N SER A 24 19.82 -9.47 4.81
CA SER A 24 18.63 -8.98 5.51
C SER A 24 18.26 -7.56 5.03
N TRP A 25 17.59 -7.43 3.88
CA TRP A 25 17.02 -6.15 3.41
C TRP A 25 15.82 -5.68 4.25
N TRP A 26 15.38 -6.50 5.22
CA TRP A 26 14.17 -6.29 6.00
C TRP A 26 14.21 -5.03 6.87
N PRO A 27 15.29 -4.68 7.59
CA PRO A 27 15.34 -3.45 8.38
C PRO A 27 15.20 -2.21 7.47
N ASN A 28 15.89 -2.21 6.32
CA ASN A 28 15.76 -1.14 5.32
C ASN A 28 14.34 -1.06 4.77
N TYR A 29 13.70 -2.23 4.53
CA TYR A 29 12.30 -2.27 4.14
C TYR A 29 11.39 -1.62 5.18
N VAL A 30 11.49 -2.08 6.44
CA VAL A 30 10.65 -1.62 7.54
C VAL A 30 10.86 -0.13 7.74
N PHE A 31 12.11 0.34 7.85
CA PHE A 31 12.39 1.76 8.01
C PHE A 31 11.71 2.63 6.94
N VAL A 32 11.86 2.29 5.67
CA VAL A 32 11.27 3.07 4.57
C VAL A 32 9.74 3.01 4.59
N HIS A 33 9.15 1.84 4.90
CA HIS A 33 7.71 1.67 5.07
C HIS A 33 7.17 2.53 6.21
N GLU A 34 7.76 2.43 7.41
CA GLU A 34 7.35 3.21 8.58
C GLU A 34 7.56 4.71 8.39
N PHE A 35 8.61 5.10 7.66
CA PHE A 35 8.83 6.49 7.31
C PHE A 35 7.75 7.01 6.35
N GLY A 36 7.23 6.16 5.46
CA GLY A 36 6.07 6.48 4.61
C GLY A 36 4.85 6.91 5.41
N HIS A 37 4.53 6.20 6.50
CA HIS A 37 3.48 6.59 7.45
C HIS A 37 3.83 7.91 8.15
N ALA A 38 5.00 7.95 8.79
CA ALA A 38 5.39 9.04 9.69
C ALA A 38 5.55 10.38 8.97
N PHE A 39 6.10 10.36 7.75
CA PHE A 39 6.41 11.57 6.98
C PHE A 39 5.29 11.98 6.03
N ALA A 40 4.79 11.05 5.21
CA ALA A 40 3.85 11.38 4.13
C ALA A 40 2.39 11.04 4.44
N GLY A 41 2.09 10.51 5.62
CA GLY A 41 0.73 10.15 6.02
C GLY A 41 0.12 9.07 5.13
N LEU A 42 0.96 8.16 4.60
CA LEU A 42 0.49 7.04 3.79
C LEU A 42 -0.21 6.01 4.70
N ALA A 43 -1.30 5.42 4.23
CA ALA A 43 -1.92 4.27 4.87
C ALA A 43 -1.21 2.97 4.47
N ASP A 44 -1.45 1.92 5.25
CA ASP A 44 -1.15 0.57 4.82
C ASP A 44 -2.06 0.16 3.65
N GLU A 45 -1.46 -0.36 2.59
CA GLU A 45 -2.19 -0.85 1.42
C GLU A 45 -2.52 -2.34 1.56
N TYR A 46 -1.87 -3.07 2.46
CA TYR A 46 -2.21 -4.47 2.70
C TYR A 46 -3.55 -4.61 3.41
N TYR A 47 -4.16 -5.77 3.20
CA TYR A 47 -5.41 -6.14 3.84
C TYR A 47 -5.31 -7.50 4.54
N SER A 48 -6.22 -7.74 5.47
CA SER A 48 -6.42 -9.03 6.11
C SER A 48 -7.79 -9.61 5.72
N SER A 49 -8.02 -10.88 5.99
CA SER A 49 -9.28 -11.53 5.61
C SER A 49 -10.49 -10.91 6.32
N ALA A 50 -11.66 -11.07 5.70
CA ALA A 50 -12.94 -10.39 5.97
C ALA A 50 -13.52 -10.48 7.40
N VAL A 51 -12.84 -11.10 8.38
CA VAL A 51 -13.38 -11.32 9.74
C VAL A 51 -12.91 -10.25 10.73
N ALA A 52 -11.91 -9.44 10.38
CA ALA A 52 -11.52 -8.30 11.20
C ALA A 52 -12.49 -7.15 10.95
N TYR A 53 -13.43 -6.92 11.87
CA TYR A 53 -14.11 -5.63 11.98
C TYR A 53 -13.04 -4.56 12.12
N ASN A 54 -12.90 -3.73 11.09
CA ASN A 54 -11.86 -2.73 11.04
C ASN A 54 -12.47 -1.37 11.36
N GLU A 55 -12.44 -0.98 12.63
CA GLU A 55 -12.93 0.34 13.08
C GLU A 55 -12.00 1.49 12.63
N PHE A 56 -10.80 1.18 12.13
CA PHE A 56 -9.86 2.17 11.63
C PHE A 56 -10.40 2.97 10.44
N TYR A 57 -11.17 2.32 9.55
CA TYR A 57 -11.79 2.94 8.38
C TYR A 57 -13.29 2.64 8.35
N PRO A 58 -14.12 3.52 8.93
CA PRO A 58 -15.56 3.26 8.99
C PRO A 58 -16.19 3.24 7.58
N PRO A 59 -17.10 2.28 7.30
CA PRO A 59 -17.80 2.22 6.02
C PRO A 59 -18.53 3.53 5.69
N GLY A 60 -18.48 3.96 4.43
CA GLY A 60 -19.15 5.19 3.98
C GLY A 60 -18.38 6.48 4.29
N VAL A 61 -17.18 6.39 4.87
CA VAL A 61 -16.29 7.53 5.10
C VAL A 61 -15.06 7.38 4.20
N GLU A 62 -14.74 8.44 3.46
CA GLU A 62 -13.53 8.47 2.63
C GLU A 62 -12.30 8.65 3.55
N PRO A 63 -11.28 7.76 3.47
CA PRO A 63 -10.03 7.94 4.22
C PRO A 63 -9.39 9.29 3.89
N TRP A 64 -8.61 9.87 4.80
CA TRP A 64 -7.88 11.10 4.50
C TRP A 64 -6.54 10.82 3.80
N GLU A 65 -6.01 9.60 3.96
CA GLU A 65 -4.74 9.16 3.41
C GLU A 65 -4.78 9.15 1.87
N PRO A 66 -3.68 9.56 1.23
CA PRO A 66 -3.68 9.80 -0.21
C PRO A 66 -3.61 8.51 -1.05
N ASN A 67 -3.20 7.38 -0.46
CA ASN A 67 -2.93 6.12 -1.17
C ASN A 67 -3.97 5.02 -0.92
N ILE A 68 -5.11 5.34 -0.32
CA ILE A 68 -6.27 4.44 -0.24
C ILE A 68 -7.56 5.22 -0.47
N THR A 69 -8.63 4.55 -0.89
CA THR A 69 -9.94 5.17 -1.09
C THR A 69 -11.08 4.21 -0.74
N ALA A 70 -12.20 4.75 -0.24
CA ALA A 70 -13.44 4.00 -0.10
C ALA A 70 -14.27 4.00 -1.40
N LEU A 71 -13.77 4.70 -2.43
CA LEU A 71 -14.35 4.78 -3.77
C LEU A 71 -15.82 5.25 -3.75
N LEU A 72 -16.14 6.18 -2.84
CA LEU A 72 -17.49 6.75 -2.70
C LEU A 72 -17.89 7.60 -3.91
N ASP A 73 -16.90 8.16 -4.62
CA ASP A 73 -17.07 8.91 -5.86
C ASP A 73 -16.04 8.44 -6.91
N PRO A 74 -16.39 7.44 -7.74
CA PRO A 74 -15.50 6.90 -8.77
C PRO A 74 -15.06 7.95 -9.80
N GLU A 75 -15.88 8.98 -10.05
CA GLU A 75 -15.55 10.04 -10.98
C GLU A 75 -14.48 10.99 -10.43
N ASN A 76 -14.33 11.09 -9.11
CA ASN A 76 -13.34 11.94 -8.46
C ASN A 76 -12.34 11.14 -7.62
N LEU A 77 -11.85 10.02 -8.18
CA LEU A 77 -10.78 9.24 -7.59
C LEU A 77 -9.57 10.13 -7.21
N LYS A 78 -9.06 9.97 -5.98
CA LYS A 78 -7.96 10.78 -5.41
C LYS A 78 -6.74 10.94 -6.32
N TRP A 79 -6.37 9.89 -7.03
CA TRP A 79 -5.23 9.85 -7.94
C TRP A 79 -5.64 9.75 -9.42
N LYS A 80 -6.85 10.19 -9.78
CA LYS A 80 -7.37 10.14 -11.16
C LYS A 80 -6.38 10.66 -12.20
N LYS A 81 -5.63 11.73 -11.89
CA LYS A 81 -4.60 12.31 -12.77
C LYS A 81 -3.46 11.35 -13.17
N LEU A 82 -3.26 10.26 -12.42
CA LEU A 82 -2.23 9.25 -12.65
C LEU A 82 -2.77 7.98 -13.31
N VAL A 83 -4.09 7.87 -13.47
CA VAL A 83 -4.76 6.72 -14.10
C VAL A 83 -4.80 6.92 -15.61
N GLU A 84 -4.44 5.89 -16.37
CA GLU A 84 -4.57 5.93 -17.83
C GLU A 84 -6.05 5.84 -18.25
N PRO A 85 -6.49 6.52 -19.33
CA PRO A 85 -7.92 6.66 -19.66
C PRO A 85 -8.70 5.35 -19.89
N ASP A 86 -8.02 4.27 -20.25
CA ASP A 86 -8.58 2.95 -20.56
C ASP A 86 -8.64 2.01 -19.35
N ILE A 87 -8.10 2.41 -18.19
CA ILE A 87 -8.10 1.59 -16.98
C ILE A 87 -9.47 1.64 -16.30
N PRO A 88 -10.17 0.50 -16.16
CA PRO A 88 -11.47 0.48 -15.49
C PRO A 88 -11.34 0.81 -14.00
N ILE A 89 -12.35 1.50 -13.45
CA ILE A 89 -12.46 1.84 -12.03
C ILE A 89 -13.79 1.29 -11.49
N PRO A 90 -13.79 0.37 -10.51
CA PRO A 90 -12.62 -0.26 -9.90
C PRO A 90 -11.87 -1.18 -10.87
N THR A 91 -10.56 -1.30 -10.68
CA THR A 91 -9.69 -2.08 -11.56
C THR A 91 -9.72 -3.55 -11.18
N PRO A 92 -10.15 -4.45 -12.10
CA PRO A 92 -10.25 -5.86 -11.79
C PRO A 92 -8.86 -6.48 -11.66
N TRP A 93 -8.72 -7.41 -10.72
CA TRP A 93 -7.50 -8.20 -10.53
C TRP A 93 -7.86 -9.55 -9.90
N ASN A 94 -6.96 -10.53 -10.00
CA ASN A 94 -7.20 -11.88 -9.49
C ASN A 94 -7.09 -11.97 -7.95
N LYS A 95 -7.86 -11.16 -7.21
CA LYS A 95 -7.88 -11.13 -5.74
C LYS A 95 -8.15 -12.50 -5.13
N GLU A 96 -9.12 -13.22 -5.65
CA GLU A 96 -9.51 -14.55 -5.15
C GLU A 96 -8.36 -15.57 -5.23
N LYS A 97 -7.54 -15.49 -6.28
CA LYS A 97 -6.33 -16.33 -6.41
C LYS A 97 -5.26 -15.87 -5.43
N TYR A 98 -5.10 -14.57 -5.24
CA TYR A 98 -4.14 -13.99 -4.29
C TYR A 98 -4.46 -14.35 -2.84
N ASP A 99 -5.75 -14.34 -2.48
CA ASP A 99 -6.25 -14.66 -1.14
C ASP A 99 -6.04 -16.16 -0.80
N LYS A 100 -6.05 -17.04 -1.81
CA LYS A 100 -5.80 -18.49 -1.63
C LYS A 100 -4.32 -18.83 -1.39
N ILE A 101 -3.39 -17.95 -1.76
CA ILE A 101 -1.96 -18.18 -1.53
C ILE A 101 -1.64 -17.87 -0.06
N PRO A 102 -1.04 -18.80 0.71
CA PRO A 102 -0.63 -18.54 2.09
C PRO A 102 0.37 -17.38 2.21
N ARG A 103 0.36 -16.65 3.34
CA ARG A 103 1.36 -15.58 3.61
C ARG A 103 2.81 -16.09 3.62
N SER A 104 3.03 -17.35 3.97
CA SER A 104 4.36 -17.98 3.95
C SER A 104 4.94 -18.15 2.54
N GLN A 105 4.09 -18.11 1.50
CA GLN A 105 4.47 -18.24 0.09
C GLN A 105 4.56 -16.85 -0.57
N SER A 106 5.39 -15.96 0.00
CA SER A 106 5.50 -14.57 -0.48
C SER A 106 5.94 -14.48 -1.95
N LYS A 107 6.85 -15.36 -2.39
CA LYS A 107 7.31 -15.43 -3.78
C LYS A 107 6.19 -15.77 -4.77
N ASP A 108 5.28 -16.67 -4.40
CA ASP A 108 4.16 -17.06 -5.26
C ASP A 108 3.11 -15.93 -5.34
N LYS A 109 2.91 -15.19 -4.25
CA LYS A 109 2.09 -13.98 -4.25
C LYS A 109 2.66 -12.91 -5.19
N GLU A 110 3.95 -12.61 -5.05
CA GLU A 110 4.66 -11.66 -5.92
C GLU A 110 4.56 -12.07 -7.39
N ALA A 111 4.84 -13.34 -7.70
CA ALA A 111 4.74 -13.87 -9.05
C ALA A 111 3.31 -13.79 -9.63
N LEU A 112 2.27 -13.93 -8.78
CA LEU A 112 0.88 -13.75 -9.21
C LEU A 112 0.57 -12.28 -9.52
N LEU A 113 1.09 -11.33 -8.73
CA LEU A 113 0.91 -9.89 -8.98
C LEU A 113 1.54 -9.47 -10.31
N HIS A 114 2.74 -9.97 -10.62
CA HIS A 114 3.45 -9.65 -11.87
C HIS A 114 2.78 -10.19 -13.14
N LYS A 115 1.87 -11.16 -13.00
CA LYS A 115 1.13 -11.79 -14.10
C LYS A 115 -0.27 -11.20 -14.30
N GLN A 116 -0.67 -10.19 -13.52
CA GLN A 116 -1.96 -9.53 -13.69
C GLN A 116 -1.98 -8.68 -14.96
N GLU A 117 -3.16 -8.53 -15.56
CA GLU A 117 -3.39 -7.71 -16.75
C GLU A 117 -2.92 -6.25 -16.56
N TYR A 118 -3.24 -5.66 -15.41
CA TYR A 118 -2.89 -4.28 -15.07
C TYR A 118 -1.60 -4.16 -14.25
N TRP A 119 -0.68 -5.12 -14.39
CA TRP A 119 0.65 -5.00 -13.80
C TRP A 119 1.34 -3.74 -14.32
N GLY A 120 1.96 -2.97 -13.43
CA GLY A 120 2.62 -1.73 -13.81
C GLY A 120 1.69 -0.52 -13.99
N LYS A 121 0.37 -0.66 -13.80
CA LYS A 121 -0.62 0.38 -14.05
C LYS A 121 -1.22 0.93 -12.76
N VAL A 122 -1.48 2.24 -12.75
CA VAL A 122 -2.23 2.90 -11.67
C VAL A 122 -3.72 2.70 -11.92
N GLY A 123 -4.43 2.22 -10.90
CA GLY A 123 -5.86 1.93 -10.95
C GLY A 123 -6.50 2.05 -9.57
N ALA A 124 -7.59 1.34 -9.35
CA ALA A 124 -8.23 1.20 -8.03
C ALA A 124 -8.45 -0.28 -7.74
N PHE A 125 -7.46 -0.91 -7.10
CA PHE A 125 -7.45 -2.35 -6.82
C PHE A 125 -8.07 -2.64 -5.47
N LYS A 126 -9.09 -3.50 -5.45
CA LYS A 126 -9.83 -3.85 -4.23
C LYS A 126 -8.94 -4.49 -3.17
N GLY A 127 -9.15 -4.12 -1.90
CA GLY A 127 -8.42 -4.59 -0.73
C GLY A 127 -7.30 -3.61 -0.37
N ALA A 128 -7.47 -2.90 0.75
CA ALA A 128 -6.53 -1.94 1.29
C ALA A 128 -6.83 -1.61 2.76
N GLY A 129 -5.91 -0.94 3.46
CA GLY A 129 -6.17 -0.40 4.81
C GLY A 129 -6.68 -1.45 5.78
N TYR A 130 -6.09 -2.64 5.79
CA TYR A 130 -6.52 -3.82 6.57
C TYR A 130 -7.86 -4.45 6.17
N ALA A 131 -8.68 -3.79 5.35
CA ALA A 131 -9.99 -4.26 4.90
C ALA A 131 -9.91 -4.98 3.54
N SER A 132 -10.42 -6.22 3.48
CA SER A 132 -10.45 -6.98 2.23
C SER A 132 -11.46 -6.43 1.22
N GLU A 133 -12.49 -5.74 1.68
CA GLU A 133 -13.59 -5.22 0.87
C GLU A 133 -13.85 -3.75 1.24
N GLY A 134 -14.49 -2.99 0.34
CA GLY A 134 -14.86 -1.59 0.58
C GLY A 134 -13.73 -0.56 0.42
N LEU A 135 -12.47 -0.97 0.58
CA LEU A 135 -11.31 -0.10 0.33
C LEU A 135 -10.50 -0.54 -0.90
N TYR A 136 -9.85 0.43 -1.52
CA TYR A 136 -9.07 0.27 -2.75
C TYR A 136 -7.71 0.95 -2.63
N ARG A 137 -6.69 0.34 -3.22
CA ARG A 137 -5.31 0.87 -3.32
C ARG A 137 -4.96 1.22 -4.77
N PRO A 138 -3.97 2.09 -5.01
CA PRO A 138 -3.65 2.61 -6.33
C PRO A 138 -2.90 1.64 -7.25
N TYR A 139 -2.27 0.60 -6.68
CA TYR A 139 -1.35 -0.26 -7.43
C TYR A 139 -1.43 -1.70 -6.95
N LEU A 140 -1.03 -2.64 -7.80
CA LEU A 140 -1.04 -4.06 -7.44
C LEU A 140 -0.03 -4.40 -6.35
N ASP A 141 1.13 -3.75 -6.37
CA ASP A 141 2.18 -3.88 -5.37
C ASP A 141 2.82 -2.53 -5.01
N CYS A 142 3.28 -2.38 -3.78
CA CYS A 142 3.82 -1.13 -3.25
C CYS A 142 4.65 -1.44 -2.02
N ARG A 143 5.58 -0.55 -1.68
CA ARG A 143 6.25 -0.52 -0.36
C ARG A 143 5.25 -0.49 0.80
N MET A 144 4.03 0.03 0.60
CA MET A 144 2.96 0.03 1.61
C MET A 144 2.07 -1.24 1.56
N PHE A 145 2.29 -2.14 0.61
CA PHE A 145 1.48 -3.34 0.40
C PHE A 145 2.21 -4.62 0.78
N SER A 146 3.33 -4.93 0.12
CA SER A 146 4.01 -6.20 0.33
C SER A 146 5.36 -6.01 1.00
N LYS A 147 5.72 -7.00 1.81
CA LYS A 147 7.08 -7.13 2.33
C LYS A 147 7.98 -7.71 1.24
N SER A 148 8.48 -6.82 0.38
CA SER A 148 9.33 -7.13 -0.76
C SER A 148 10.34 -6.00 -1.01
N LEU A 149 11.16 -6.12 -2.05
CA LEU A 149 12.05 -5.05 -2.51
C LEU A 149 11.34 -4.00 -3.37
N THR A 150 10.04 -4.14 -3.62
CA THR A 150 9.24 -3.18 -4.39
C THR A 150 9.30 -1.79 -3.77
N GLY A 151 9.44 -0.77 -4.62
CA GLY A 151 9.45 0.64 -4.22
C GLY A 151 8.05 1.18 -3.92
N PHE A 152 7.96 2.48 -3.64
CA PHE A 152 6.66 3.15 -3.59
C PHE A 152 6.01 3.15 -4.97
N CYS A 153 4.70 2.92 -5.03
CA CYS A 153 3.95 3.08 -6.27
C CYS A 153 3.93 4.56 -6.71
N PRO A 154 3.51 4.87 -7.96
CA PRO A 154 3.47 6.25 -8.44
C PRO A 154 2.63 7.20 -7.57
N VAL A 155 1.54 6.70 -6.97
CA VAL A 155 0.65 7.51 -6.11
C VAL A 155 1.31 7.85 -4.77
N CYS A 156 1.94 6.87 -4.11
CA CYS A 156 2.71 7.09 -2.89
C CYS A 156 3.91 8.01 -3.16
N SER A 157 4.57 7.85 -4.30
CA SER A 157 5.67 8.73 -4.70
C SER A 157 5.22 10.18 -4.93
N ASP A 158 4.09 10.41 -5.60
CA ASP A 158 3.49 11.74 -5.76
C ASP A 158 3.11 12.37 -4.41
N ALA A 159 2.55 11.59 -3.48
CA ALA A 159 2.22 12.05 -2.13
C ALA A 159 3.47 12.44 -1.33
N ILE A 160 4.54 11.64 -1.37
CA ILE A 160 5.81 11.95 -0.71
C ILE A 160 6.42 13.23 -1.30
N VAL A 161 6.46 13.36 -2.62
CA VAL A 161 7.00 14.55 -3.30
C VAL A 161 6.20 15.81 -2.92
N LYS A 162 4.87 15.72 -2.84
CA LYS A 162 4.03 16.82 -2.38
C LYS A 162 4.35 17.22 -0.94
N MET A 163 4.57 16.25 -0.05
CA MET A 163 4.93 16.53 1.33
C MET A 163 6.30 17.20 1.45
N ILE A 164 7.29 16.73 0.67
CA ILE A 164 8.61 17.38 0.61
C ILE A 164 8.46 18.83 0.17
N ARG A 165 7.76 19.09 -0.94
CA ARG A 165 7.55 20.44 -1.47
C ARG A 165 6.84 21.34 -0.47
N PHE A 166 5.80 20.85 0.20
CA PHE A 166 5.06 21.58 1.22
C PHE A 166 5.96 22.11 2.36
N TYR A 167 7.02 21.38 2.71
CA TYR A 167 7.96 21.79 3.75
C TYR A 167 9.18 22.55 3.23
N SER A 168 9.44 22.56 1.92
CA SER A 168 10.66 23.13 1.32
C SER A 168 10.44 24.36 0.45
N GLU A 169 9.20 24.62 0.02
CA GLU A 169 8.78 25.70 -0.88
C GLU A 169 7.54 26.41 -0.33
#